data_AF-A0A3M7A1L1-F1
#
_entry.id   AF-A0A3M7A1L1-F1
#
_cell.length_a   1.000
_cell.length_b   1.000
_cell.length_c   1.000
_cell.angle_alpha   90.00
_cell.angle_beta   90.00
_cell.angle_gamma   90.00
#
_symmetry.space_group_name_H-M   'P 1'
#
loop_
_entity.id
_entity.type
_entity.pdbx_description
1 polymer ?
#
loop_
_entity_poly.entity_id
_entity_poly.type
_entity_poly.pdbx_seq_one_letter_code
_entity_poly.pdbx_strand_id
1 'polypeptide(L)'
;MSHIHLQEGRNSSLDRYSGALASCQNLHADWSHLLWTDDNGTAFIREHYPTIAPHYENYAQSIQRANILRYAVLDHFGGVHLDLDVSCLQPLDDLRQLPFLTPGAYPAGVNNAFILARPHHPFLTHLLEEVPRRDMKWPMPYVENMLSTGCMYFTNRWMTYVRWLKDGSKPTTSDEQVYILADTDGNIDHHMLRGKVTTPLFAHEGASSWHGWDAAAIVLIGKHYCLFLALVGLGMAMSIAVVWKLIRRNKMAERQSPAARSRGSRGSIEKLDDEEKLLFGKDC
;
A
#
# COMPACT_ATOMS: atom_id res chain seq x y z
N MET A 1 31.64 -7.95 0.86
CA MET A 1 31.97 -6.55 1.13
C MET A 1 30.81 -5.93 1.89
N SER A 2 31.05 -5.07 2.87
CA SER A 2 29.99 -4.45 3.69
C SER A 2 29.62 -3.09 3.10
N HIS A 3 28.35 -2.90 2.74
CA HIS A 3 27.86 -1.68 2.11
C HIS A 3 26.70 -1.08 2.93
N ILE A 4 26.75 0.23 3.16
CA ILE A 4 25.61 1.04 3.58
C ILE A 4 25.16 1.87 2.39
N HIS A 5 23.91 1.66 1.99
CA HIS A 5 23.24 2.39 0.93
C HIS A 5 22.27 3.39 1.55
N LEU A 6 22.42 4.65 1.17
CA LEU A 6 21.65 5.78 1.64
C LEU A 6 20.97 6.41 0.42
N GLN A 7 19.74 6.88 0.54
CA GLN A 7 19.01 7.38 -0.64
C GLN A 7 18.44 8.78 -0.50
N GLU A 8 18.84 9.66 -1.41
CA GLU A 8 18.28 11.00 -1.58
C GLU A 8 16.97 10.97 -2.38
N GLY A 9 15.96 11.68 -1.86
CA GLY A 9 14.74 11.96 -2.61
C GLY A 9 14.87 13.28 -3.37
N ARG A 10 14.30 13.36 -4.58
CA ARG A 10 14.22 14.59 -5.38
C ARG A 10 13.70 15.75 -4.51
N ASN A 11 14.58 16.70 -4.14
CA ASN A 11 14.35 17.92 -3.32
C ASN A 11 14.71 17.90 -1.82
N SER A 12 15.42 16.91 -1.28
CA SER A 12 15.95 17.04 0.07
C SER A 12 17.37 17.61 0.09
N SER A 13 17.62 18.72 0.80
CA SER A 13 18.99 19.09 1.14
C SER A 13 19.59 18.04 2.10
N LEU A 14 20.72 17.47 1.72
CA LEU A 14 21.50 16.54 2.55
C LEU A 14 21.93 17.18 3.88
N ASP A 15 22.02 18.51 3.96
CA ASP A 15 22.42 19.21 5.18
C ASP A 15 21.50 18.87 6.36
N ARG A 16 20.20 18.69 6.08
CA ARG A 16 19.21 18.30 7.08
C ARG A 16 19.51 16.92 7.70
N TYR A 17 20.14 16.04 6.93
CA TYR A 17 20.41 14.65 7.29
C TYR A 17 21.87 14.40 7.69
N SER A 18 22.71 15.44 7.65
CA SER A 18 24.14 15.35 7.95
C SER A 18 24.44 14.66 9.28
N GLY A 19 23.68 14.94 10.34
CA GLY A 19 23.84 14.30 11.65
C GLY A 19 23.53 12.79 11.63
N ALA A 20 22.45 12.39 10.94
CA ALA A 20 22.06 10.99 10.80
C ALA A 20 23.09 10.22 9.96
N LEU A 21 23.48 10.79 8.82
CA LEU A 21 24.54 10.26 7.96
C LEU A 21 25.85 10.05 8.72
N ALA A 22 26.31 11.08 9.44
CA ALA A 22 27.54 11.02 10.21
C ALA A 22 27.48 9.96 11.32
N SER A 23 26.32 9.78 11.98
CA SER A 23 26.17 8.76 13.02
C SER A 23 26.43 7.34 12.48
N CYS A 24 25.90 7.03 11.30
CA CYS A 24 26.08 5.73 10.66
C CYS A 24 27.48 5.55 10.07
N GLN A 25 28.04 6.60 9.44
CA GLN A 25 29.39 6.57 8.87
C GLN A 25 30.46 6.40 9.96
N ASN A 26 30.32 7.09 11.10
CA ASN A 26 31.27 7.01 12.20
C ASN A 26 31.25 5.64 12.88
N LEU A 27 30.07 5.04 13.08
CA LEU A 27 29.95 3.70 13.67
C LEU A 27 30.43 2.58 12.72
N HIS A 28 30.44 2.84 11.41
CA HIS A 28 30.80 1.86 10.38
C HIS A 28 31.87 2.41 9.45
N ALA A 29 32.96 2.98 10.01
CA ALA A 29 34.01 3.63 9.25
C ALA A 29 34.70 2.69 8.25
N ASP A 30 34.72 1.39 8.55
CA ASP A 30 35.37 0.35 7.75
C ASP A 30 34.49 -0.16 6.59
N TRP A 31 33.24 0.32 6.51
CA TRP A 31 32.27 -0.10 5.50
C TRP A 31 32.27 0.87 4.30
N SER A 32 31.83 0.38 3.15
CA SER A 32 31.61 1.23 1.97
C SER A 32 30.27 1.93 2.07
N HIS A 33 30.28 3.26 1.97
CA HIS A 33 29.06 4.08 2.03
C HIS A 33 28.73 4.60 0.63
N LEU A 34 27.52 4.31 0.16
CA LEU A 34 27.04 4.71 -1.17
C LEU A 34 25.77 5.55 -1.01
N LEU A 35 25.84 6.79 -1.48
CA LEU A 35 24.67 7.66 -1.60
C LEU A 35 24.06 7.52 -3.00
N TRP A 36 22.81 7.10 -3.04
CA TRP A 36 22.02 6.97 -4.24
C TRP A 36 21.20 8.23 -4.48
N THR A 37 21.37 8.79 -5.68
CA THR A 37 20.63 9.93 -6.21
C THR A 37 19.65 9.45 -7.28
N ASP A 38 18.74 10.33 -7.70
CA ASP A 38 17.82 10.03 -8.80
C ASP A 38 18.60 9.64 -10.09
N ASP A 39 19.75 10.29 -10.35
CA ASP A 39 20.51 10.07 -11.59
C ASP A 39 21.25 8.74 -11.59
N ASN A 40 22.04 8.44 -10.55
CA ASN A 40 22.77 7.18 -10.48
C ASN A 40 21.83 5.98 -10.27
N GLY A 41 20.72 6.17 -9.55
CA GLY A 41 19.70 5.15 -9.35
C GLY A 41 18.96 4.82 -10.64
N THR A 42 18.61 5.83 -11.44
CA THR A 42 17.96 5.59 -12.74
C THR A 42 18.89 4.86 -13.70
N ALA A 43 20.17 5.25 -13.76
CA ALA A 43 21.15 4.55 -14.58
C ALA A 43 21.30 3.07 -14.16
N PHE A 44 21.42 2.83 -12.85
CA PHE A 44 21.49 1.48 -12.28
C PHE A 44 20.27 0.62 -12.62
N ILE A 45 19.05 1.17 -12.48
CA ILE A 45 17.82 0.44 -12.81
C ILE A 45 17.75 0.10 -14.30
N ARG A 46 18.12 1.03 -15.18
CA ARG A 46 18.16 0.77 -16.64
C ARG A 46 19.11 -0.36 -17.00
N GLU A 47 20.27 -0.40 -16.35
CA GLU A 47 21.31 -1.38 -16.63
C GLU A 47 20.95 -2.77 -16.10
N HIS A 48 20.50 -2.87 -14.84
CA HIS A 48 20.35 -4.16 -14.16
C HIS A 48 18.91 -4.68 -14.09
N TYR A 49 17.90 -3.81 -14.23
CA TYR A 49 16.48 -4.16 -14.12
C TYR A 49 15.65 -3.57 -15.29
N PRO A 50 15.96 -3.92 -16.55
CA PRO A 50 15.36 -3.30 -17.73
C PRO A 50 13.85 -3.51 -17.85
N THR A 51 13.29 -4.57 -17.25
CA THR A 51 11.84 -4.81 -17.21
C THR A 51 11.11 -3.89 -16.23
N ILE A 52 11.83 -3.35 -15.24
CA ILE A 52 11.31 -2.43 -14.21
C ILE A 52 11.51 -0.97 -14.63
N ALA A 53 12.58 -0.69 -15.40
CA ALA A 53 12.98 0.68 -15.77
C ALA A 53 11.85 1.55 -16.34
N PRO A 54 10.98 1.07 -17.26
CA PRO A 54 9.87 1.89 -17.76
C PRO A 54 8.89 2.32 -16.67
N HIS A 55 8.63 1.49 -15.66
CA HIS A 55 7.77 1.83 -14.54
C HIS A 55 8.47 2.78 -13.57
N TYR A 56 9.73 2.47 -13.26
CA TYR A 56 10.58 3.28 -12.38
C TYR A 56 10.66 4.75 -12.84
N GLU A 57 10.94 4.96 -14.12
CA GLU A 57 11.10 6.30 -14.70
C GLU A 57 9.78 7.08 -14.78
N ASN A 58 8.65 6.37 -14.90
CA ASN A 58 7.32 6.96 -15.03
C ASN A 58 6.55 7.09 -13.70
N TYR A 59 7.18 6.77 -12.57
CA TYR A 59 6.57 7.06 -11.27
C TYR A 59 6.38 8.57 -11.07
N ALA A 60 5.18 8.94 -10.63
CA ALA A 60 4.80 10.33 -10.43
C ALA A 60 5.58 10.97 -9.27
N GLN A 61 5.89 10.20 -8.24
CA GLN A 61 6.55 10.68 -7.03
C GLN A 61 7.99 10.16 -6.94
N SER A 62 8.92 11.01 -6.49
CA SER A 62 10.30 10.61 -6.24
C SER A 62 10.42 9.53 -5.16
N ILE A 63 9.56 9.55 -4.15
CA ILE A 63 9.55 8.52 -3.11
C ILE A 63 9.21 7.13 -3.66
N GLN A 64 8.42 7.02 -4.73
CA GLN A 64 8.13 5.72 -5.36
C GLN A 64 9.39 5.13 -5.99
N ARG A 65 10.17 5.96 -6.69
CA ARG A 65 11.50 5.58 -7.19
C ARG A 65 12.42 5.19 -6.04
N ALA A 66 12.43 5.95 -4.94
CA ALA A 66 13.26 5.61 -3.80
C ALA A 66 12.89 4.31 -3.09
N ASN A 67 11.61 3.97 -3.08
CA ASN A 67 11.18 2.67 -2.59
C ASN A 67 11.62 1.54 -3.52
N ILE A 68 11.58 1.68 -4.85
CA ILE A 68 12.03 0.59 -5.73
C ILE A 68 13.56 0.47 -5.77
N LEU A 69 14.27 1.60 -5.75
CA LEU A 69 15.73 1.60 -5.81
C LEU A 69 16.35 0.85 -4.64
N ARG A 70 15.89 1.09 -3.39
CA ARG A 70 16.42 0.38 -2.22
C ARG A 70 16.32 -1.14 -2.35
N TYR A 71 15.22 -1.64 -2.93
CA TYR A 71 15.04 -3.08 -3.14
C TYR A 71 15.97 -3.61 -4.22
N ALA A 72 16.10 -2.89 -5.33
CA ALA A 72 16.96 -3.27 -6.45
C ALA A 72 18.46 -3.24 -6.09
N VAL A 73 18.87 -2.24 -5.31
CA VAL A 73 20.24 -2.13 -4.79
C VAL A 73 20.56 -3.28 -3.84
N LEU A 74 19.66 -3.59 -2.91
CA LEU A 74 19.84 -4.72 -1.98
C LEU A 74 19.79 -6.07 -2.68
N ASP A 75 18.94 -6.25 -3.70
CA ASP A 75 18.94 -7.48 -4.50
C ASP A 75 20.27 -7.64 -5.24
N HIS A 76 20.84 -6.56 -5.80
CA HIS A 76 22.06 -6.65 -6.59
C HIS A 76 23.34 -6.76 -5.72
N PHE A 77 23.50 -5.88 -4.73
CA PHE A 77 24.72 -5.78 -3.92
C PHE A 77 24.61 -6.45 -2.55
N GLY A 78 23.39 -6.64 -2.04
CA GLY A 78 23.16 -6.92 -0.62
C GLY A 78 23.58 -5.76 0.28
N GLY A 79 23.89 -6.06 1.53
CA GLY A 79 24.34 -5.08 2.51
C GLY A 79 23.18 -4.51 3.32
N VAL A 80 23.28 -3.22 3.65
CA VAL A 80 22.32 -2.49 4.47
C VAL A 80 21.81 -1.27 3.72
N HIS A 81 20.50 -1.12 3.65
CA HIS A 81 19.84 0.12 3.26
C HIS A 81 19.34 0.86 4.49
N LEU A 82 19.56 2.18 4.50
CA LEU A 82 19.04 3.10 5.50
C LEU A 82 18.41 4.32 4.82
N ASP A 83 17.23 4.72 5.26
CA ASP A 83 16.66 6.02 4.89
C ASP A 83 17.48 7.15 5.54
N LEU A 84 17.52 8.32 4.88
CA LEU A 84 18.40 9.43 5.29
C LEU A 84 18.09 10.01 6.67
N ASP A 85 16.90 9.77 7.20
CA ASP A 85 16.45 10.22 8.51
C ASP A 85 16.66 9.16 9.61
N VAL A 86 17.40 8.09 9.32
CA VAL A 86 17.80 7.06 10.27
C VAL A 86 19.21 7.31 10.76
N SER A 87 19.33 7.57 12.06
CA SER A 87 20.63 7.65 12.76
C SER A 87 20.96 6.30 13.39
N CYS A 88 22.22 5.87 13.28
CA CYS A 88 22.71 4.64 13.90
C CYS A 88 23.14 4.92 15.34
N LEU A 89 22.68 4.09 16.28
CA LEU A 89 23.01 4.19 17.71
C LEU A 89 23.91 3.05 18.18
N GLN A 90 23.97 1.96 17.42
CA GLN A 90 24.78 0.77 17.68
C GLN A 90 25.40 0.25 16.37
N PRO A 91 26.54 -0.46 16.44
CA PRO A 91 27.09 -1.18 15.30
C PRO A 91 26.14 -2.27 14.79
N LEU A 92 26.11 -2.49 13.48
CA LEU A 92 25.24 -3.48 12.81
C LEU A 92 25.99 -4.75 12.41
N ASP A 93 27.26 -4.89 12.78
CA ASP A 93 28.17 -5.95 12.33
C ASP A 93 27.64 -7.35 12.57
N ASP A 94 27.11 -7.61 13.77
CA ASP A 94 26.59 -8.92 14.16
C ASP A 94 25.30 -9.30 13.44
N LEU A 95 24.58 -8.32 12.88
CA LEU A 95 23.33 -8.56 12.15
C LEU A 95 23.59 -9.04 10.72
N ARG A 96 24.81 -8.84 10.18
CA ARG A 96 25.17 -9.19 8.78
C ARG A 96 25.18 -10.68 8.48
N GLN A 97 25.18 -11.53 9.50
CA GLN A 97 25.07 -12.98 9.31
C GLN A 97 23.67 -13.42 8.86
N LEU A 98 22.66 -12.57 9.08
CA LEU A 98 21.28 -12.87 8.70
C LEU A 98 21.09 -12.74 7.17
N PRO A 99 20.28 -13.60 6.55
CA PRO A 99 19.96 -13.51 5.13
C PRO A 99 19.14 -12.27 4.79
N PHE A 100 18.24 -11.88 5.69
CA PHE A 100 17.39 -10.71 5.54
C PHE A 100 16.90 -10.26 6.92
N LEU A 101 16.93 -8.96 7.22
CA LEU A 101 16.43 -8.39 8.47
C LEU A 101 15.77 -7.03 8.22
N THR A 102 14.62 -6.81 8.88
CA THR A 102 13.85 -5.58 8.76
C THR A 102 13.11 -5.29 10.08
N PRO A 103 12.77 -4.04 10.43
CA PRO A 103 11.96 -3.76 11.61
C PRO A 103 10.46 -3.92 11.32
N GLY A 104 9.66 -4.07 12.37
CA GLY A 104 8.20 -3.96 12.26
C GLY A 104 7.74 -2.52 11.93
N ALA A 105 6.60 -2.38 11.27
CA ALA A 105 5.96 -1.09 10.99
C ALA A 105 4.75 -0.86 11.90
N TYR A 106 4.57 0.37 12.40
CA TYR A 106 3.38 0.74 13.17
C TYR A 106 2.25 1.22 12.26
N PRO A 107 0.98 0.78 12.47
CA PRO A 107 0.53 -0.12 13.54
C PRO A 107 0.67 -1.61 13.22
N ALA A 108 0.92 -2.00 11.97
CA ALA A 108 1.11 -3.39 11.58
C ALA A 108 1.99 -3.52 10.33
N GLY A 109 2.65 -4.67 10.18
CA GLY A 109 3.46 -5.02 9.02
C GLY A 109 4.96 -4.86 9.26
N VAL A 110 5.71 -4.74 8.17
CA VAL A 110 7.16 -4.55 8.15
C VAL A 110 7.50 -3.19 7.56
N ASN A 111 8.53 -2.56 8.12
CA ASN A 111 9.00 -1.24 7.72
C ASN A 111 10.17 -1.36 6.75
N ASN A 112 10.28 -0.46 5.78
CA ASN A 112 11.30 -0.50 4.72
C ASN A 112 12.40 0.59 4.85
N ALA A 113 12.45 1.33 5.96
CA ALA A 113 13.43 2.39 6.22
C ALA A 113 14.80 1.86 6.68
N PHE A 114 14.82 0.64 7.21
CA PHE A 114 16.04 -0.15 7.42
C PHE A 114 15.80 -1.54 6.86
N ILE A 115 16.71 -2.01 6.00
CA ILE A 115 16.69 -3.38 5.50
C ILE A 115 18.14 -3.85 5.40
N LEU A 116 18.42 -5.02 5.96
CA LEU A 116 19.64 -5.76 5.72
C LEU A 116 19.29 -6.97 4.86
N ALA A 117 20.06 -7.24 3.82
CA ALA A 117 19.85 -8.41 2.97
C ALA A 117 21.16 -8.91 2.36
N ARG A 118 21.23 -10.21 2.09
CA ARG A 118 22.22 -10.77 1.15
C ARG A 118 21.80 -10.46 -0.28
N PRO A 119 22.76 -10.37 -1.22
CA PRO A 119 22.44 -10.23 -2.63
C PRO A 119 21.57 -11.41 -3.09
N HIS A 120 20.59 -11.11 -3.93
CA HIS A 120 19.60 -12.02 -4.52
C HIS A 120 18.82 -12.84 -3.49
N HIS A 121 18.51 -12.23 -2.33
CA HIS A 121 17.60 -12.85 -1.39
C HIS A 121 16.23 -13.06 -2.07
N PRO A 122 15.65 -14.29 -2.10
CA PRO A 122 14.50 -14.59 -2.96
C PRO A 122 13.27 -13.70 -2.72
N PHE A 123 13.08 -13.21 -1.49
CA PHE A 123 12.05 -12.22 -1.19
C PHE A 123 12.19 -10.94 -2.03
N LEU A 124 13.40 -10.39 -2.16
CA LEU A 124 13.63 -9.17 -2.94
C LEU A 124 13.42 -9.41 -4.43
N THR A 125 13.87 -10.55 -4.94
CA THR A 125 13.66 -10.95 -6.33
C THR A 125 12.17 -11.04 -6.65
N HIS A 126 11.39 -11.77 -5.85
CA HIS A 126 9.93 -11.86 -6.00
C HIS A 126 9.22 -10.52 -5.82
N LEU A 127 9.73 -9.66 -4.93
CA LEU A 127 9.20 -8.33 -4.75
C LEU A 127 9.45 -7.47 -5.99
N LEU A 128 10.63 -7.54 -6.61
CA LEU A 128 10.98 -6.75 -7.79
C LEU A 128 10.23 -7.22 -9.04
N GLU A 129 10.02 -8.52 -9.20
CA GLU A 129 9.21 -9.10 -10.28
C GLU A 129 7.77 -8.58 -10.32
N GLU A 130 7.22 -8.23 -9.15
CA GLU A 130 5.85 -7.73 -9.03
C GLU A 130 5.71 -6.23 -9.35
N VAL A 131 6.81 -5.49 -9.51
CA VAL A 131 6.79 -4.04 -9.72
C VAL A 131 5.96 -3.64 -10.95
N PRO A 132 6.14 -4.24 -12.15
CA PRO A 132 5.32 -3.89 -13.31
C PRO A 132 3.82 -4.08 -13.09
N ARG A 133 3.43 -5.13 -12.35
CA ARG A 133 2.03 -5.43 -12.05
C ARG A 133 1.43 -4.48 -11.01
N ARG A 134 2.28 -3.83 -10.22
CA ARG A 134 1.89 -3.06 -9.02
C ARG A 134 2.12 -1.56 -9.15
N ASP A 135 2.65 -1.10 -10.29
CA ASP A 135 2.57 0.30 -10.73
C ASP A 135 1.11 0.68 -11.06
N MET A 136 0.33 0.90 -10.01
CA MET A 136 -1.07 1.31 -10.08
C MET A 136 -1.19 2.80 -9.83
N LYS A 137 -1.94 3.51 -10.67
CA LYS A 137 -2.21 4.94 -10.47
C LYS A 137 -3.39 5.14 -9.53
N TRP A 138 -3.21 6.01 -8.53
CA TRP A 138 -4.27 6.35 -7.57
C TRP A 138 -4.43 7.87 -7.51
N PRO A 139 -5.66 8.38 -7.28
CA PRO A 139 -5.89 9.82 -7.20
C PRO A 139 -5.28 10.47 -5.94
N MET A 140 -4.86 9.67 -4.97
CA MET A 140 -4.23 10.11 -3.72
C MET A 140 -2.76 9.67 -3.71
N PRO A 141 -1.79 10.59 -3.92
CA PRO A 141 -0.35 10.29 -3.97
C PRO A 141 0.18 9.48 -2.78
N TYR A 142 -0.30 9.71 -1.57
CA TYR A 142 0.06 8.95 -0.37
C TYR A 142 -0.36 7.48 -0.50
N VAL A 143 -1.59 7.24 -0.97
CA VAL A 143 -2.12 5.89 -1.19
C VAL A 143 -1.39 5.21 -2.34
N GLU A 144 -1.14 5.96 -3.42
CA GLU A 144 -0.37 5.47 -4.57
C GLU A 144 1.01 4.97 -4.13
N ASN A 145 1.76 5.81 -3.41
CA ASN A 145 3.06 5.47 -2.88
C ASN A 145 2.98 4.23 -1.98
N MET A 146 2.14 4.26 -0.93
CA MET A 146 2.07 3.19 0.06
C MET A 146 1.75 1.83 -0.57
N LEU A 147 0.76 1.77 -1.46
CA LEU A 147 0.28 0.51 -2.04
C LEU A 147 1.13 0.00 -3.20
N SER A 148 1.79 0.88 -3.96
CA SER A 148 2.53 0.50 -5.17
C SER A 148 4.01 0.24 -4.91
N THR A 149 4.62 0.94 -3.94
CA THR A 149 6.08 0.85 -3.72
C THR A 149 6.49 0.92 -2.25
N GLY A 150 5.74 1.61 -1.37
CA GLY A 150 6.12 1.89 0.02
C GLY A 150 5.86 0.75 1.02
N CYS A 151 5.76 1.08 2.31
CA CYS A 151 5.68 0.09 3.39
C CYS A 151 4.53 -0.91 3.23
N MET A 152 3.37 -0.50 2.68
CA MET A 152 2.25 -1.41 2.47
C MET A 152 2.50 -2.36 1.30
N TYR A 153 3.13 -1.89 0.22
CA TYR A 153 3.63 -2.75 -0.86
C TYR A 153 4.60 -3.80 -0.31
N PHE A 154 5.63 -3.35 0.41
CA PHE A 154 6.63 -4.20 1.05
C PHE A 154 6.01 -5.25 1.97
N THR A 155 5.11 -4.81 2.86
CA THR A 155 4.36 -5.66 3.78
C THR A 155 3.49 -6.69 3.05
N ASN A 156 2.79 -6.27 1.97
CA ASN A 156 1.96 -7.18 1.18
C ASN A 156 2.78 -8.20 0.40
N ARG A 157 3.98 -7.85 -0.06
CA ARG A 157 4.91 -8.80 -0.69
C ARG A 157 5.50 -9.75 0.33
N TRP A 158 5.93 -9.26 1.48
CA TRP A 158 6.41 -10.09 2.59
C TRP A 158 5.36 -11.11 3.03
N MET A 159 4.11 -10.69 3.25
CA MET A 159 3.02 -11.59 3.64
C MET A 159 2.76 -12.68 2.60
N THR A 160 2.77 -12.34 1.31
CA THR A 160 2.61 -13.35 0.25
C THR A 160 3.80 -14.30 0.18
N TYR A 161 5.02 -13.78 0.30
CA TYR A 161 6.24 -14.57 0.29
C TYR A 161 6.29 -15.57 1.47
N VAL A 162 5.96 -15.12 2.69
CA VAL A 162 5.89 -16.01 3.87
C VAL A 162 4.81 -17.07 3.71
N ARG A 163 3.66 -16.75 3.10
CA ARG A 163 2.62 -17.73 2.80
C ARG A 163 3.10 -18.75 1.78
N TRP A 164 3.80 -18.31 0.74
CA TRP A 164 4.39 -19.17 -0.28
C TRP A 164 5.42 -20.13 0.32
N LEU A 165 6.31 -19.65 1.20
CA LEU A 165 7.26 -20.50 1.93
C LEU A 165 6.56 -21.58 2.78
N LYS A 166 5.42 -21.24 3.39
CA LYS A 166 4.64 -22.16 4.24
C LYS A 166 3.78 -23.16 3.46
N ASP A 167 3.55 -22.95 2.17
CA ASP A 167 2.72 -23.83 1.33
C ASP A 167 3.41 -25.18 1.00
N GLY A 168 4.63 -25.41 1.50
CA GLY A 168 5.16 -26.75 1.72
C GLY A 168 5.67 -27.49 0.48
N SER A 169 5.88 -26.79 -0.64
CA SER A 169 6.45 -27.38 -1.86
C SER A 169 7.96 -27.66 -1.77
N LYS A 170 8.66 -27.08 -0.78
CA LYS A 170 10.08 -27.35 -0.48
C LYS A 170 10.36 -27.03 1.01
N PRO A 171 11.28 -27.76 1.67
CA PRO A 171 11.78 -27.32 2.98
C PRO A 171 12.40 -25.93 2.86
N THR A 172 11.89 -24.96 3.62
CA THR A 172 12.44 -23.61 3.69
C THR A 172 13.83 -23.67 4.29
N THR A 173 14.82 -23.22 3.55
CA THR A 173 16.18 -23.09 4.06
C THR A 173 16.28 -21.86 4.97
N SER A 174 17.22 -21.86 5.92
CA SER A 174 17.45 -20.68 6.77
C SER A 174 17.73 -19.43 5.95
N ASP A 175 18.34 -19.59 4.78
CA ASP A 175 18.76 -18.50 3.88
C ASP A 175 17.61 -17.83 3.13
N GLU A 176 16.41 -18.41 3.12
CA GLU A 176 15.21 -17.86 2.48
C GLU A 176 14.34 -17.04 3.46
N GLN A 177 14.70 -17.04 4.75
CA GLN A 177 13.88 -16.46 5.81
C GLN A 177 14.03 -14.93 5.90
N VAL A 178 12.91 -14.26 6.12
CA VAL A 178 12.84 -12.83 6.44
C VAL A 178 12.73 -12.67 7.96
N TYR A 179 13.78 -12.15 8.59
CA TYR A 179 13.81 -11.89 10.03
C TYR A 179 13.23 -10.50 10.33
N ILE A 180 12.50 -10.40 11.44
CA ILE A 180 11.99 -9.14 11.96
C ILE A 180 12.73 -8.81 13.27
N LEU A 181 13.20 -7.58 13.41
CA LEU A 181 13.84 -7.10 14.63
C LEU A 181 12.87 -7.23 15.82
N ALA A 182 13.37 -7.86 16.87
CA ALA A 182 12.72 -8.01 18.16
C ALA A 182 13.76 -7.92 19.27
N ASP A 183 13.32 -7.62 20.49
CA ASP A 183 14.19 -7.70 21.66
C ASP A 183 14.43 -9.16 22.10
N THR A 184 15.16 -9.32 23.20
CA THR A 184 15.51 -10.64 23.75
C THR A 184 14.31 -11.49 24.17
N ASP A 185 13.16 -10.87 24.43
CA ASP A 185 11.91 -11.53 24.81
C ASP A 185 11.01 -11.81 23.58
N GLY A 186 11.48 -11.45 22.38
CA GLY A 186 10.72 -11.59 21.14
C GLY A 186 9.70 -10.49 20.90
N ASN A 187 9.76 -9.38 21.64
CA ASN A 187 8.86 -8.24 21.44
C ASN A 187 9.38 -7.35 20.31
N ILE A 188 8.59 -7.24 19.24
CA ILE A 188 8.92 -6.42 18.06
C ILE A 188 8.74 -4.92 18.33
N ASP A 189 7.87 -4.53 19.27
CA ASP A 189 7.40 -3.16 19.44
C ASP A 189 8.53 -2.17 19.75
N HIS A 190 9.54 -2.64 20.47
CA HIS A 190 10.71 -1.87 20.88
C HIS A 190 11.64 -1.50 19.71
N HIS A 191 11.55 -2.24 18.60
CA HIS A 191 12.33 -2.00 17.39
C HIS A 191 11.49 -1.50 16.21
N MET A 192 10.17 -1.37 16.37
CA MET A 192 9.31 -0.87 15.32
C MET A 192 9.65 0.58 14.94
N LEU A 193 9.89 0.80 13.65
CA LEU A 193 10.08 2.13 13.09
C LEU A 193 8.74 2.78 12.76
N ARG A 194 8.60 4.04 13.17
CA ARG A 194 7.42 4.89 13.02
C ARG A 194 7.87 6.35 13.15
N GLY A 195 7.13 7.28 12.55
CA GLY A 195 7.21 8.73 12.85
C GLY A 195 8.56 9.22 13.39
N LYS A 196 8.56 9.98 14.49
CA LYS A 196 9.78 10.21 15.25
C LYS A 196 9.87 9.20 16.40
N VAL A 197 10.92 8.38 16.44
CA VAL A 197 11.10 7.35 17.48
C VAL A 197 12.57 7.03 17.70
N THR A 198 12.94 6.69 18.93
CA THR A 198 14.25 6.13 19.26
C THR A 198 14.06 4.68 19.68
N THR A 199 14.72 3.78 18.97
CA THR A 199 14.84 2.34 19.26
C THR A 199 16.25 2.05 19.80
N PRO A 200 16.53 0.85 20.32
CA PRO A 200 17.89 0.52 20.77
C PRO A 200 18.96 0.61 19.68
N LEU A 201 18.60 0.36 18.41
CA LEU A 201 19.55 0.37 17.29
C LEU A 201 19.58 1.71 16.53
N PHE A 202 18.45 2.42 16.50
CA PHE A 202 18.25 3.57 15.62
C PHE A 202 17.48 4.70 16.26
N ALA A 203 17.83 5.94 15.93
CA ALA A 203 16.94 7.09 16.08
C ALA A 203 16.38 7.48 14.70
N HIS A 204 15.06 7.37 14.54
CA HIS A 204 14.34 7.72 13.32
C HIS A 204 13.72 9.10 13.49
N GLU A 205 14.17 10.07 12.70
CA GLU A 205 13.78 11.48 12.85
C GLU A 205 12.41 11.80 12.24
N GLY A 206 11.79 10.85 11.53
CA GLY A 206 10.43 10.98 11.03
C GLY A 206 10.29 11.97 9.90
N ALA A 207 11.30 12.07 9.05
CA ALA A 207 11.30 12.96 7.91
C ALA A 207 10.26 12.52 6.88
N SER A 208 9.13 13.19 6.97
CA SER A 208 7.94 13.00 6.14
C SER A 208 7.96 13.90 4.90
N SER A 209 9.13 14.12 4.29
CA SER A 209 9.34 15.14 3.25
C SER A 209 8.46 14.96 2.00
N TRP A 210 7.93 13.75 1.80
CA TRP A 210 7.05 13.40 0.68
C TRP A 210 5.55 13.44 1.04
N HIS A 211 5.16 13.68 2.30
CA HIS A 211 3.76 13.77 2.71
C HIS A 211 3.11 15.04 2.13
N GLY A 212 1.99 14.86 1.41
CA GLY A 212 1.15 15.93 0.91
C GLY A 212 -0.10 16.18 1.77
N TRP A 213 -1.08 16.87 1.17
CA TRP A 213 -2.38 17.18 1.80
C TRP A 213 -3.19 15.91 2.14
N ASP A 214 -3.04 14.87 1.32
CA ASP A 214 -3.79 13.62 1.41
C ASP A 214 -3.27 12.73 2.55
N ALA A 215 -1.96 12.74 2.80
CA ALA A 215 -1.37 12.14 3.99
C ALA A 215 -1.99 12.73 5.27
N ALA A 216 -2.11 14.06 5.33
CA ALA A 216 -2.75 14.74 6.46
C ALA A 216 -4.23 14.37 6.61
N ALA A 217 -4.96 14.28 5.48
CA ALA A 217 -6.37 13.85 5.48
C ALA A 217 -6.53 12.40 5.98
N ILE A 218 -5.67 11.47 5.55
CA ILE A 218 -5.69 10.08 5.99
C ILE A 218 -5.39 9.97 7.49
N VAL A 219 -4.40 10.70 7.99
CA VAL A 219 -4.09 10.73 9.43
C VAL A 219 -5.27 11.30 10.23
N LEU A 220 -5.92 12.36 9.73
CA LEU A 220 -7.12 12.93 10.36
C LEU A 220 -8.27 11.91 10.42
N ILE A 221 -8.53 11.22 9.31
CA ILE A 221 -9.54 10.16 9.23
C ILE A 221 -9.21 9.04 10.21
N GLY A 222 -7.97 8.57 10.25
CA GLY A 222 -7.53 7.52 11.15
C GLY A 222 -7.70 7.89 12.63
N LYS A 223 -7.35 9.12 13.02
CA LYS A 223 -7.51 9.62 14.40
C LYS A 223 -8.97 9.72 14.83
N HIS A 224 -9.88 9.98 13.90
CA HIS A 224 -11.30 10.22 14.18
C HIS A 224 -12.22 9.23 13.48
N TYR A 225 -11.75 8.00 13.22
CA TYR A 225 -12.48 7.05 12.37
C TYR A 225 -13.88 6.74 12.91
N CYS A 226 -14.07 6.65 14.24
CA CYS A 226 -15.40 6.46 14.84
C CYS A 226 -16.37 7.59 14.47
N LEU A 227 -15.90 8.84 14.45
CA LEU A 227 -16.71 10.00 14.08
C LEU A 227 -17.05 9.97 12.60
N PHE A 228 -16.07 9.66 11.74
CA PHE A 228 -16.33 9.53 10.30
C PHE A 228 -17.29 8.38 9.99
N LEU A 229 -17.15 7.22 10.66
CA LEU A 229 -18.07 6.10 10.54
C LEU A 229 -19.49 6.47 10.99
N ALA A 230 -19.63 7.22 12.09
CA ALA A 230 -20.92 7.71 12.55
C ALA A 230 -21.57 8.67 11.54
N LEU A 231 -20.80 9.59 10.96
CA LEU A 231 -21.28 10.51 9.92
C LEU A 231 -21.72 9.77 8.66
N VAL A 232 -20.94 8.78 8.21
CA VAL A 232 -21.29 7.92 7.07
C VAL A 232 -22.55 7.11 7.36
N GLY A 233 -22.67 6.55 8.56
CA GLY A 233 -23.86 5.85 9.03
C GLY A 233 -25.11 6.73 9.04
N LEU A 234 -25.01 7.95 9.58
CA LEU A 234 -26.09 8.94 9.57
C LEU A 234 -26.49 9.33 8.14
N GLY A 235 -25.51 9.56 7.26
CA GLY A 235 -25.76 9.86 5.85
C GLY A 235 -26.49 8.73 5.12
N MET A 236 -26.09 7.48 5.35
CA MET A 236 -26.78 6.30 4.80
C MET A 236 -28.20 6.18 5.34
N ALA A 237 -28.40 6.36 6.65
CA ALA A 237 -29.74 6.32 7.27
C ALA A 237 -30.66 7.41 6.70
N MET A 238 -30.17 8.64 6.53
CA MET A 238 -30.93 9.72 5.90
C MET A 238 -31.28 9.39 4.45
N SER A 239 -30.33 8.85 3.68
CA SER A 239 -30.56 8.45 2.29
C SER A 239 -31.64 7.36 2.18
N ILE A 240 -31.59 6.35 3.06
CA ILE A 240 -32.61 5.30 3.16
C ILE A 240 -33.97 5.91 3.52
N ALA A 241 -34.02 6.83 4.48
CA ALA A 241 -35.26 7.49 4.88
C ALA A 241 -35.88 8.32 3.75
N VAL A 242 -35.06 9.03 2.97
CA VAL A 242 -35.50 9.80 1.79
C VAL A 242 -36.06 8.87 0.73
N VAL A 243 -35.33 7.81 0.36
CA VAL A 243 -35.78 6.81 -0.63
C VAL A 243 -37.08 6.16 -0.17
N TRP A 244 -37.19 5.77 1.10
CA TRP A 244 -38.40 5.19 1.66
C TRP A 244 -39.60 6.14 1.62
N LYS A 245 -39.38 7.43 1.93
CA LYS A 245 -40.41 8.47 1.84
C LYS A 245 -40.86 8.69 0.38
N LEU A 246 -39.94 8.67 -0.58
CA LEU A 246 -40.26 8.77 -2.02
C LEU A 246 -41.06 7.56 -2.50
N ILE A 247 -40.66 6.34 -2.14
CA ILE A 247 -41.41 5.11 -2.46
C ILE A 247 -42.81 5.15 -1.85
N ARG A 248 -42.94 5.57 -0.58
CA ARG A 248 -44.25 5.72 0.07
C ARG A 248 -45.13 6.76 -0.63
N ARG A 249 -44.57 7.92 -1.03
CA ARG A 249 -45.29 8.94 -1.78
C ARG A 249 -45.77 8.41 -3.14
N ASN A 250 -44.92 7.70 -3.88
CA ASN A 250 -45.31 7.10 -5.17
C ASN A 250 -46.42 6.05 -5.00
N LYS A 251 -46.32 5.16 -4.01
CA LYS A 251 -47.38 4.18 -3.70
C LYS A 251 -48.69 4.85 -3.28
N MET A 252 -48.64 5.97 -2.57
CA MET A 252 -49.82 6.76 -2.19
C MET A 252 -50.43 7.47 -3.41
N ALA A 253 -49.62 8.05 -4.29
CA ALA A 253 -50.08 8.67 -5.54
C ALA A 253 -50.70 7.64 -6.51
N GLU A 254 -50.16 6.42 -6.55
CA GLU A 254 -50.72 5.30 -7.32
C GLU A 254 -52.07 4.82 -6.72
N ARG A 255 -52.20 4.80 -5.39
CA ARG A 255 -53.48 4.53 -4.70
C ARG A 255 -54.51 5.66 -4.85
N GLN A 256 -54.06 6.91 -4.94
CA GLN A 256 -54.89 8.12 -5.09
C GLN A 256 -55.20 8.49 -6.55
N SER A 257 -54.78 7.69 -7.54
CA SER A 257 -55.26 7.79 -8.92
C SER A 257 -56.39 6.78 -9.18
N PRO A 258 -57.65 7.04 -8.77
CA PRO A 258 -58.78 6.25 -9.22
C PRO A 258 -59.19 6.69 -10.64
N ALA A 259 -58.36 6.42 -11.65
CA ALA A 259 -58.73 6.72 -13.05
C ALA A 259 -58.08 5.85 -14.13
N ALA A 260 -57.37 4.76 -13.79
CA ALA A 260 -56.82 3.86 -14.81
C ALA A 260 -57.19 2.37 -14.62
N ARG A 261 -57.97 2.02 -13.59
CA ARG A 261 -58.39 0.61 -13.37
C ARG A 261 -59.82 0.28 -13.78
N SER A 262 -60.61 1.25 -14.25
CA SER A 262 -61.96 1.00 -14.78
C SER A 262 -62.06 0.97 -16.31
N ARG A 263 -60.97 1.24 -17.05
CA ARG A 263 -60.99 1.27 -18.53
C ARG A 263 -60.48 -0.02 -19.20
N GLY A 264 -59.89 -0.96 -18.44
CA GLY A 264 -59.35 -2.21 -18.98
C GLY A 264 -60.29 -3.42 -18.90
N SER A 265 -61.37 -3.37 -18.11
CA SER A 265 -62.28 -4.52 -17.95
C SER A 265 -63.51 -4.46 -18.86
N ARG A 266 -63.92 -3.26 -19.28
CA ARG A 266 -65.13 -3.09 -20.11
C ARG A 266 -64.88 -3.31 -21.60
N GLY A 267 -63.67 -3.03 -22.09
CA GLY A 267 -63.31 -3.21 -23.50
C GLY A 267 -62.90 -4.62 -23.91
N SER A 268 -62.61 -5.52 -22.96
CA SER A 268 -62.31 -6.93 -23.27
C SER A 268 -63.55 -7.81 -23.28
N ILE A 269 -64.59 -7.49 -22.49
CA ILE A 269 -65.85 -8.24 -22.48
C ILE A 269 -66.69 -7.91 -23.71
N GLU A 270 -66.77 -6.63 -24.13
CA GLU A 270 -67.46 -6.27 -25.39
C GLU A 270 -66.76 -6.86 -26.62
N LYS A 271 -65.42 -6.94 -26.63
CA LYS A 271 -64.69 -7.58 -27.74
C LYS A 271 -64.86 -9.10 -27.80
N LEU A 272 -65.02 -9.76 -26.66
CA LEU A 272 -65.31 -11.20 -26.62
C LEU A 272 -66.74 -11.47 -27.07
N ASP A 273 -67.71 -10.66 -26.63
CA ASP A 273 -69.13 -10.79 -27.05
C ASP A 273 -69.33 -10.49 -28.55
N ASP A 274 -68.56 -9.56 -29.13
CA ASP A 274 -68.63 -9.24 -30.56
C ASP A 274 -67.95 -10.30 -31.44
N GLU A 275 -66.82 -10.89 -31.01
CA GLU A 275 -66.20 -12.03 -31.71
C GLU A 275 -67.05 -13.30 -31.60
N GLU A 276 -67.72 -13.55 -30.47
CA GLU A 276 -68.61 -14.70 -30.28
C GLU A 276 -69.89 -14.57 -31.14
N LYS A 277 -70.46 -13.37 -31.29
CA LYS A 277 -71.59 -13.12 -32.22
C LYS A 277 -71.19 -13.23 -33.70
N LEU A 278 -69.95 -12.92 -34.05
CA LEU A 278 -69.43 -13.10 -35.42
C LEU A 278 -69.14 -14.57 -35.76
N LEU A 279 -68.85 -15.41 -34.76
CA LEU A 279 -68.55 -16.83 -34.95
C LEU A 279 -69.80 -17.75 -34.90
N PHE A 280 -70.87 -17.35 -34.21
CA PHE A 280 -72.05 -18.21 -33.98
C PHE A 280 -73.37 -17.66 -34.53
N GLY A 281 -73.35 -16.56 -35.29
CA GLY A 281 -74.54 -15.94 -35.87
C GLY A 281 -74.87 -16.38 -37.29
N LYS A 282 -75.21 -17.65 -37.52
CA LYS A 282 -76.04 -18.13 -38.64
C LYS A 282 -76.45 -19.58 -38.38
N ASP A 283 -77.69 -19.79 -37.95
CA ASP A 283 -78.62 -20.75 -38.57
C ASP A 283 -80.01 -20.63 -37.94
N CYS A 284 -81.01 -20.66 -38.84
CA CYS A 284 -82.46 -20.46 -38.69
C CYS A 284 -82.97 -19.01 -38.75
#